data_AF-A0A5N6N3G6-F1
#
_entry.id   AF-A0A5N6N3G6-F1
#
_cell.length_a   1.000
_cell.length_b   1.000
_cell.length_c   1.000
_cell.angle_alpha   90.00
_cell.angle_beta   90.00
_cell.angle_gamma   90.00
#
_symmetry.space_group_name_H-M   'P 1'
#
loop_
_entity.id
_entity.type
_entity.pdbx_description
1 polymer ?
#
loop_
_entity_poly.entity_id
_entity_poly.type
_entity_poly.pdbx_seq_one_letter_code
_entity_poly.pdbx_strand_id
1 'polypeptide(L)'
;MSFAVNLSSLPLRSPEITTGGYNFPKSVISSTRKRPMLSFATSNSTEEPPTTTPEIELEFIGPKAGEDGKYPVDRVSAASGEKVLRTIMADNKLELYGTYGKVMNCGGGGSCGTCIVEVVEGNELLNERTNTELKYLKKKPESWRLACQTIVGNKENSGKVVIQRLPQWKK
;
A
#
# COMPACT_ATOMS: atom_id res chain seq x y z
N MET A 1 14.02 43.36 -39.78
CA MET A 1 13.40 42.10 -40.23
C MET A 1 12.55 41.59 -39.10
N SER A 2 11.23 41.77 -39.22
CA SER A 2 10.25 41.46 -38.18
C SER A 2 9.87 39.99 -38.26
N PHE A 3 10.12 39.21 -37.22
CA PHE A 3 9.62 37.83 -37.13
C PHE A 3 8.28 37.85 -36.39
N ALA A 4 7.20 37.68 -37.15
CA ALA A 4 5.86 37.54 -36.62
C ALA A 4 5.68 36.13 -36.01
N VAL A 5 5.10 36.10 -34.81
CA VAL A 5 4.63 34.89 -34.12
C VAL A 5 3.42 34.31 -34.85
N ASN A 6 3.42 33.00 -35.12
CA ASN A 6 2.27 32.29 -35.66
C ASN A 6 1.86 31.20 -34.66
N LEU A 7 0.82 31.51 -33.88
CA LEU A 7 0.23 30.62 -32.88
C LEU A 7 -1.00 29.97 -33.51
N SER A 8 -0.82 28.79 -34.11
CA SER A 8 -1.92 28.01 -34.66
C SER A 8 -2.58 27.16 -33.59
N SER A 9 -3.86 27.44 -33.32
CA SER A 9 -4.73 26.68 -32.42
C SER A 9 -5.08 25.30 -33.00
N LEU A 10 -4.75 24.22 -32.27
CA LEU A 10 -5.19 22.86 -32.62
C LEU A 10 -6.62 22.60 -32.05
N PRO A 11 -7.55 22.07 -32.86
CA PRO A 11 -8.89 21.76 -32.39
C PRO A 11 -8.93 20.47 -31.55
N LEU A 12 -9.51 20.57 -30.36
CA LEU A 12 -9.83 19.45 -29.48
C LEU A 12 -11.00 18.65 -30.09
N ARG A 13 -10.71 17.44 -30.58
CA ARG A 13 -11.71 16.51 -31.11
C ARG A 13 -12.21 15.61 -29.98
N SER A 14 -13.44 15.85 -29.54
CA SER A 14 -14.17 14.96 -28.61
C SER A 14 -14.60 13.67 -29.32
N PRO A 15 -14.63 12.51 -28.63
CA PRO A 15 -15.37 11.35 -29.11
C PRO A 15 -16.86 11.49 -28.78
N GLU A 16 -17.69 11.36 -29.80
CA GLU A 16 -19.13 11.13 -29.68
C GLU A 16 -19.39 9.69 -29.22
N ILE A 17 -20.31 9.51 -28.25
CA ILE A 17 -20.94 8.22 -27.98
C ILE A 17 -22.45 8.43 -28.11
N THR A 18 -23.02 7.80 -29.13
CA THR A 18 -24.44 7.75 -29.46
C THR A 18 -25.19 6.78 -28.54
N THR A 19 -26.29 7.30 -27.98
CA THR A 19 -27.60 6.70 -27.67
C THR A 19 -27.75 5.18 -27.58
N GLY A 20 -28.10 4.70 -26.38
CA GLY A 20 -28.85 3.45 -26.14
C GLY A 20 -29.89 3.70 -25.05
N GLY A 21 -31.17 3.63 -25.42
CA GLY A 21 -32.30 3.99 -24.55
C GLY A 21 -32.65 2.95 -23.50
N TYR A 22 -33.07 3.43 -22.33
CA TYR A 22 -33.81 2.66 -21.33
C TYR A 22 -34.78 3.61 -20.61
N ASN A 23 -36.05 3.25 -20.71
CA ASN A 23 -37.19 3.94 -20.13
C ASN A 23 -37.11 3.95 -18.60
N PHE A 24 -37.11 5.13 -17.99
CA PHE A 24 -37.46 5.31 -16.58
C PHE A 24 -38.53 6.41 -16.45
N PRO A 25 -39.70 6.12 -15.85
CA PRO A 25 -40.76 7.10 -15.71
C PRO A 25 -40.44 8.11 -14.59
N LYS A 26 -40.73 9.37 -14.88
CA LYS A 26 -40.76 10.47 -13.92
C LYS A 26 -41.95 10.27 -12.98
N SER A 27 -41.71 10.32 -11.67
CA SER A 27 -42.75 10.56 -10.67
C SER A 27 -42.39 11.78 -9.84
N VAL A 28 -43.32 12.72 -9.84
CA VAL A 28 -43.36 13.94 -9.06
C VAL A 28 -44.23 13.63 -7.86
N ILE A 29 -43.75 13.79 -6.62
CA ILE A 29 -44.59 14.06 -5.44
C ILE A 29 -43.76 14.87 -4.44
N SER A 30 -44.31 16.03 -4.11
CA SER A 30 -44.00 16.87 -2.95
C SER A 30 -44.65 16.28 -1.70
N SER A 31 -43.95 16.18 -0.57
CA SER A 31 -44.58 16.44 0.74
C SER A 31 -43.57 16.61 1.87
N THR A 32 -43.70 17.73 2.55
CA THR A 32 -43.23 18.04 3.90
C THR A 32 -43.61 16.98 4.93
N ARG A 33 -42.68 16.58 5.81
CA ARG A 33 -43.01 16.33 7.23
C ARG A 33 -41.80 16.44 8.15
N LYS A 34 -42.08 17.05 9.30
CA LYS A 34 -41.19 17.49 10.36
C LYS A 34 -40.54 16.30 11.09
N ARG A 35 -39.37 16.60 11.68
CA ARG A 35 -38.64 15.76 12.65
C ARG A 35 -39.49 15.45 13.89
N PRO A 36 -39.14 14.39 14.62
CA PRO A 36 -38.61 14.65 15.96
C PRO A 36 -37.29 13.90 16.23
N MET A 37 -36.44 14.53 17.06
CA MET A 37 -35.34 13.86 17.77
C MET A 37 -35.91 12.81 18.71
N LEU A 38 -35.23 11.67 18.80
CA LEU A 38 -35.26 10.80 19.96
C LEU A 38 -33.80 10.46 20.30
N SER A 39 -33.33 11.09 21.37
CA SER A 39 -32.13 10.72 22.09
C SER A 39 -32.32 9.30 22.62
N PHE A 40 -31.37 8.41 22.34
CA PHE A 40 -31.15 7.22 23.16
C PHE A 40 -29.82 7.40 23.88
N ALA A 41 -29.90 7.89 25.11
CA ALA A 41 -28.87 7.64 26.10
C ALA A 41 -29.10 6.20 26.59
N THR A 42 -28.19 5.31 26.24
CA THR A 42 -27.99 4.07 26.98
C THR A 42 -26.53 4.07 27.41
N SER A 43 -26.34 4.54 28.63
CA SER A 43 -25.28 4.10 29.50
C SER A 43 -25.47 2.62 29.73
N ASN A 44 -24.64 1.81 29.09
CA ASN A 44 -24.15 0.60 29.73
C ASN A 44 -22.70 0.45 29.26
N SER A 45 -21.77 0.73 30.18
CA SER A 45 -20.46 0.12 30.15
C SER A 45 -20.68 -1.40 30.11
N THR A 46 -20.63 -1.95 28.91
CA THR A 46 -20.28 -3.34 28.71
C THR A 46 -18.82 -3.27 28.29
N GLU A 47 -17.97 -3.56 29.25
CA GLU A 47 -16.59 -3.99 29.05
C GLU A 47 -16.65 -5.23 28.16
N GLU A 48 -16.64 -4.99 26.85
CA GLU A 48 -16.40 -6.02 25.85
C GLU A 48 -14.93 -6.48 25.98
N PRO A 49 -14.69 -7.79 25.83
CA PRO A 49 -13.42 -8.47 26.15
C PRO A 49 -12.23 -7.84 25.42
N PRO A 50 -10.98 -8.04 25.86
CA PRO A 50 -9.82 -7.54 25.12
C PRO A 50 -9.84 -8.17 23.72
N THR A 51 -10.33 -7.41 22.74
CA THR A 51 -10.23 -7.75 21.32
C THR A 51 -8.75 -7.63 20.98
N THR A 52 -8.01 -8.71 21.22
CA THR A 52 -6.60 -8.85 20.91
C THR A 52 -6.48 -8.95 19.39
N THR A 53 -6.56 -7.83 18.69
CA THR A 53 -6.22 -7.76 17.27
C THR A 53 -4.82 -8.35 17.13
N PRO A 54 -4.61 -9.44 16.38
CA PRO A 54 -3.30 -10.06 16.31
C PRO A 54 -2.32 -9.08 15.69
N GLU A 55 -1.30 -8.74 16.47
CA GLU A 55 -0.27 -7.78 16.11
C GLU A 55 0.97 -8.53 15.60
N ILE A 56 1.60 -7.97 14.58
CA ILE A 56 2.84 -8.49 14.01
C ILE A 56 3.93 -7.46 14.26
N GLU A 57 5.02 -7.91 14.86
CA GLU A 57 6.23 -7.14 15.07
C GLU A 57 7.14 -7.24 13.84
N LEU A 58 7.46 -6.09 13.25
CA LEU A 58 8.33 -5.95 12.08
C LEU A 58 9.66 -5.35 12.51
N GLU A 59 10.75 -6.05 12.23
CA GLU A 59 12.11 -5.53 12.38
C GLU A 59 12.71 -5.24 10.99
N PHE A 60 12.98 -3.98 10.71
CA PHE A 60 13.57 -3.54 9.44
C PHE A 60 15.08 -3.32 9.61
N ILE A 61 15.87 -4.15 8.94
CA ILE A 61 17.33 -4.01 8.91
C ILE A 61 17.73 -3.04 7.81
N GLY A 62 18.53 -2.03 8.16
CA GLY A 62 19.00 -1.03 7.22
C GLY A 62 20.02 -1.57 6.19
N PRO A 63 20.25 -0.82 5.10
CA PRO A 63 21.12 -1.24 4.00
C PRO A 63 22.62 -1.34 4.33
N LYS A 64 23.11 -0.48 5.22
CA LYS A 64 24.54 -0.34 5.53
C LYS A 64 24.77 -0.59 7.01
N ALA A 65 25.89 -1.23 7.33
CA ALA A 65 26.37 -1.29 8.70
C ALA A 65 26.69 0.13 9.18
N GLY A 66 26.29 0.43 10.42
CA GLY A 66 26.72 1.65 11.11
C GLY A 66 28.22 1.58 11.45
N GLU A 67 28.72 2.65 12.07
CA GLU A 67 30.13 2.75 12.50
C GLU A 67 30.52 1.62 13.46
N ASP A 68 29.57 1.11 14.24
CA ASP A 68 29.74 0.00 15.18
C ASP A 68 29.78 -1.39 14.50
N GLY A 69 29.75 -1.44 13.16
CA GLY A 69 29.68 -2.70 12.39
C GLY A 69 28.33 -3.40 12.44
N LYS A 70 27.36 -2.86 13.19
CA LYS A 70 25.99 -3.39 13.30
C LYS A 70 25.04 -2.66 12.34
N TYR A 71 24.10 -3.38 11.74
CA TYR A 71 23.05 -2.77 10.93
C TYR A 71 22.00 -2.08 11.82
N PRO A 72 21.51 -0.89 11.46
CA PRO A 72 20.43 -0.24 12.19
C PRO A 72 19.15 -1.06 12.02
N VAL A 73 18.44 -1.29 13.13
CA VAL A 73 17.19 -2.05 13.17
C VAL A 73 16.07 -1.13 13.61
N ASP A 74 15.11 -0.92 12.73
CA ASP A 74 13.91 -0.14 13.02
C ASP A 74 12.77 -1.09 13.38
N ARG A 75 12.19 -0.93 14.58
CA ARG A 75 11.08 -1.76 15.07
C ARG A 75 9.75 -1.07 14.85
N VAL A 76 8.82 -1.79 14.24
CA VAL A 76 7.48 -1.30 13.94
C VAL A 76 6.48 -2.38 14.28
N SER A 77 5.34 -2.01 14.84
CA SER A 77 4.24 -2.95 15.01
C SER A 77 3.09 -2.61 14.07
N ALA A 78 2.42 -3.65 13.56
CA ALA A 78 1.31 -3.49 12.63
C ALA A 78 0.21 -4.53 12.90
N ALA A 79 -1.05 -4.12 12.70
CA ALA A 79 -2.18 -5.04 12.74
C ALA A 79 -2.11 -6.05 11.58
N SER A 80 -2.35 -7.33 11.90
CA SER A 80 -2.30 -8.44 10.95
C SER A 80 -3.40 -8.32 9.88
N GLY A 81 -3.01 -8.43 8.60
CA GLY A 81 -3.90 -8.52 7.45
C GLY A 81 -4.52 -7.21 6.97
N GLU A 82 -4.12 -6.06 7.52
CA GLU A 82 -4.71 -4.76 7.17
C GLU A 82 -3.83 -3.95 6.19
N LYS A 83 -2.50 -3.97 6.37
CA LYS A 83 -1.59 -3.12 5.62
C LYS A 83 -0.61 -3.90 4.74
N VAL A 84 -0.33 -3.32 3.58
CA VAL A 84 0.76 -3.75 2.68
C VAL A 84 2.10 -3.27 3.25
N LEU A 85 3.14 -4.08 3.11
CA LEU A 85 4.45 -3.81 3.67
C LEU A 85 5.04 -2.45 3.25
N ARG A 86 4.87 -2.07 1.98
CA ARG A 86 5.26 -0.73 1.48
C ARG A 86 4.65 0.41 2.28
N THR A 87 3.37 0.30 2.65
CA THR A 87 2.64 1.35 3.38
C THR A 87 3.19 1.46 4.80
N ILE A 88 3.41 0.33 5.47
CA ILE A 88 3.98 0.31 6.82
C ILE A 88 5.37 0.97 6.84
N MET A 89 6.21 0.67 5.85
CA MET A 89 7.52 1.31 5.72
C MET A 89 7.40 2.82 5.47
N ALA A 90 6.48 3.24 4.62
CA ALA A 90 6.25 4.65 4.31
C ALA A 90 5.75 5.44 5.54
N ASP A 91 4.79 4.88 6.29
CA ASP A 91 4.23 5.47 7.52
C ASP A 91 5.34 5.73 8.56
N ASN A 92 6.30 4.81 8.66
CA ASN A 92 7.42 4.87 9.60
C ASN A 92 8.65 5.60 9.04
N LYS A 93 8.53 6.28 7.89
CA LYS A 93 9.62 7.02 7.21
C LYS A 93 10.83 6.14 6.90
N LEU A 94 10.61 4.84 6.70
CA LEU A 94 11.66 3.88 6.35
C LEU A 94 11.94 3.92 4.86
N GLU A 95 13.20 4.11 4.51
CA GLU A 95 13.63 4.15 3.13
C GLU A 95 13.60 2.73 2.51
N LEU A 96 12.67 2.55 1.56
CA LEU A 96 12.50 1.33 0.77
C LEU A 96 13.30 1.36 -0.55
N TYR A 97 13.44 2.54 -1.16
CA TYR A 97 14.03 2.66 -2.49
C TYR A 97 15.47 3.15 -2.45
N GLY A 98 16.30 2.57 -3.31
CA GLY A 98 17.56 3.19 -3.69
C GLY A 98 17.32 4.41 -4.60
N THR A 99 18.39 5.14 -4.91
CA THR A 99 18.33 6.40 -5.66
C THR A 99 17.50 6.32 -6.95
N TYR A 100 17.71 5.27 -7.75
CA TYR A 100 16.96 5.04 -8.99
C TYR A 100 15.49 4.67 -8.72
N GLY A 101 15.24 3.84 -7.71
CA GLY A 101 13.90 3.41 -7.33
C GLY A 101 13.01 4.57 -6.89
N LYS A 102 13.58 5.62 -6.27
CA LYS A 102 12.81 6.80 -5.84
C LYS A 102 12.16 7.54 -7.01
N VAL A 103 12.87 7.67 -8.14
CA VAL A 103 12.38 8.41 -9.31
C VAL A 103 11.45 7.56 -10.18
N MET A 104 11.70 6.26 -10.27
CA MET A 104 11.03 5.37 -11.23
C MET A 104 9.98 4.42 -10.60
N ASN A 105 9.56 4.66 -9.36
CA ASN A 105 8.59 3.78 -8.70
C ASN A 105 7.15 3.99 -9.22
N CYS A 106 6.39 2.90 -9.29
CA CYS A 106 4.99 2.90 -9.75
C CYS A 106 3.95 3.24 -8.65
N GLY A 107 4.34 3.85 -7.53
CA GLY A 107 3.40 4.14 -6.43
C GLY A 107 2.86 2.93 -5.66
N GLY A 108 3.09 1.70 -6.13
CA GLY A 108 2.60 0.47 -5.49
C GLY A 108 1.86 -0.46 -6.45
N GLY A 109 1.63 -0.04 -7.70
CA GLY A 109 0.87 -0.81 -8.70
C GLY A 109 1.55 -2.06 -9.28
N GLY A 110 2.67 -2.53 -8.72
CA GLY A 110 3.33 -3.78 -9.15
C GLY A 110 4.03 -3.76 -10.52
N SER A 111 4.05 -2.66 -11.26
CA SER A 111 4.56 -2.63 -12.65
C SER A 111 6.05 -2.30 -12.82
N CYS A 112 6.72 -1.85 -11.77
CA CYS A 112 8.13 -1.39 -11.86
C CYS A 112 9.16 -2.36 -11.26
N GLY A 113 8.74 -3.28 -10.38
CA GLY A 113 9.64 -4.19 -9.69
C GLY A 113 10.70 -3.53 -8.78
N THR A 114 10.53 -2.26 -8.40
CA THR A 114 11.56 -1.52 -7.60
C THR A 114 11.42 -1.68 -6.09
N CYS A 115 10.28 -2.17 -5.59
CA CYS A 115 9.99 -2.34 -4.16
C CYS A 115 10.66 -3.58 -3.55
N ILE A 116 11.94 -3.80 -3.81
CA ILE A 116 12.63 -5.05 -3.47
C ILE A 116 13.06 -5.03 -1.99
N VAL A 117 12.64 -6.08 -1.27
CA VAL A 117 13.05 -6.38 0.09
C VAL A 117 13.43 -7.84 0.20
N GLU A 118 14.21 -8.18 1.22
CA GLU A 118 14.52 -9.56 1.57
C GLU A 118 13.87 -9.88 2.92
N VAL A 119 13.10 -10.97 2.95
CA VAL A 119 12.52 -11.51 4.18
C VAL A 119 13.54 -12.47 4.78
N VAL A 120 14.05 -12.12 5.95
CA VAL A 120 15.04 -12.92 6.68
C VAL A 120 14.34 -13.97 7.53
N GLU A 121 13.25 -13.58 8.20
CA GLU A 121 12.44 -14.43 9.09
C GLU A 121 10.95 -14.08 8.92
N GLY A 122 10.07 -15.07 9.09
CA GLY A 122 8.61 -14.87 9.09
C GLY A 122 7.96 -14.80 7.70
N ASN A 123 8.49 -15.52 6.70
CA ASN A 123 7.88 -15.55 5.36
C ASN A 123 6.49 -16.22 5.36
N GLU A 124 6.25 -17.14 6.29
CA GLU A 124 4.99 -17.81 6.55
C GLU A 124 3.90 -16.89 7.10
N LEU A 125 4.28 -15.74 7.69
CA LEU A 125 3.34 -14.72 8.17
C LEU A 125 2.90 -13.76 7.06
N LEU A 126 3.48 -13.90 5.87
CA LEU A 126 3.19 -13.07 4.71
C LEU A 126 2.31 -13.84 3.73
N ASN A 127 1.67 -13.12 2.81
CA ASN A 127 0.94 -13.78 1.73
C ASN A 127 1.87 -14.57 0.80
N GLU A 128 1.29 -15.52 0.07
CA GLU A 128 1.99 -16.23 -1.01
C GLU A 128 2.48 -15.27 -2.11
N ARG A 129 3.51 -15.70 -2.84
CA ARG A 129 4.09 -14.91 -3.92
C ARG A 129 3.10 -14.71 -5.05
N THR A 130 2.92 -13.46 -5.43
CA THR A 130 2.07 -13.07 -6.57
C THR A 130 2.75 -13.34 -7.91
N ASN A 131 1.96 -13.45 -8.99
CA ASN A 131 2.50 -13.59 -10.36
C ASN A 131 3.47 -12.46 -10.75
N THR A 132 3.22 -11.24 -10.25
CA THR A 132 4.10 -10.09 -10.43
C THR A 132 5.46 -10.33 -9.79
N GLU A 133 5.50 -10.80 -8.54
CA GLU A 133 6.74 -11.15 -7.87
C GLU A 133 7.48 -12.27 -8.58
N LEU A 134 6.76 -13.31 -9.02
CA LEU A 134 7.34 -14.38 -9.81
C LEU A 134 7.94 -13.87 -11.12
N LYS A 135 7.35 -12.83 -11.75
CA LYS A 135 7.88 -12.23 -12.97
C LYS A 135 9.16 -11.44 -12.76
N TYR A 136 9.23 -10.58 -11.74
CA TYR A 136 10.37 -9.67 -11.53
C TYR A 136 11.53 -10.33 -10.77
N LEU A 137 11.26 -11.35 -9.96
CA LEU A 137 12.25 -11.96 -9.08
C LEU A 137 12.68 -13.37 -9.55
N LYS A 138 12.51 -13.72 -10.84
CA LYS A 138 12.85 -15.05 -11.41
C LYS A 138 14.28 -15.51 -11.15
N LYS A 139 15.23 -14.58 -11.07
CA LYS A 139 16.67 -14.85 -10.90
C LYS A 139 17.17 -14.49 -9.49
N LYS A 140 16.25 -14.28 -8.55
CA LYS A 140 16.54 -13.83 -7.19
C LYS A 140 16.16 -14.95 -6.20
N PRO A 141 16.77 -14.98 -5.01
CA PRO A 141 16.43 -15.99 -4.02
C PRO A 141 14.96 -15.87 -3.62
N GLU A 142 14.41 -16.96 -3.10
CA GLU A 142 13.00 -17.05 -2.72
C GLU A 142 12.64 -16.07 -1.60
N SER A 143 13.60 -15.76 -0.72
CA SER A 143 13.50 -14.77 0.35
C SER A 143 13.21 -13.35 -0.15
N TRP A 144 13.49 -13.04 -1.42
CA TRP A 144 13.22 -11.71 -1.96
C TRP A 144 11.74 -11.58 -2.30
N ARG A 145 11.16 -10.46 -1.88
CA ARG A 145 9.75 -10.12 -2.06
C ARG A 145 9.61 -8.70 -2.60
N LEU A 146 8.47 -8.41 -3.23
CA LEU A 146 8.10 -7.04 -3.55
C LEU A 146 7.23 -6.48 -2.42
N ALA A 147 7.75 -5.52 -1.67
CA ALA A 147 7.05 -4.93 -0.53
C ALA A 147 5.69 -4.33 -0.89
N CYS A 148 5.48 -3.90 -2.15
CA CYS A 148 4.19 -3.39 -2.62
C CYS A 148 3.16 -4.48 -2.94
N GLN A 149 3.56 -5.75 -3.03
CA GLN A 149 2.68 -6.89 -3.28
C GLN A 149 2.57 -7.81 -2.06
N THR A 150 3.27 -7.45 -0.98
CA THR A 150 3.36 -8.25 0.24
C THR A 150 2.42 -7.67 1.29
N ILE A 151 1.44 -8.46 1.70
CA ILE A 151 0.53 -8.15 2.81
C ILE A 151 1.12 -8.80 4.07
N VAL A 152 1.13 -8.05 5.17
CA VAL A 152 1.63 -8.53 6.46
C VAL A 152 0.48 -9.16 7.23
N GLY A 153 0.52 -10.47 7.46
CA GLY A 153 -0.47 -11.20 8.25
C GLY A 153 -1.75 -11.60 7.50
N ASN A 154 -2.55 -12.43 8.16
CA ASN A 154 -3.84 -12.94 7.66
C ASN A 154 -4.99 -12.73 8.67
N LYS A 155 -4.96 -11.64 9.46
CA LYS A 155 -5.95 -11.28 10.51
C LYS A 155 -6.07 -12.23 11.70
N GLU A 156 -5.50 -13.42 11.61
CA GLU A 156 -5.49 -14.43 12.68
C GLU A 156 -4.06 -14.70 13.18
N ASN A 157 -3.05 -14.36 12.38
CA ASN A 157 -1.65 -14.62 12.68
C ASN A 157 -1.01 -13.45 13.43
N SER A 158 -0.30 -13.76 14.51
CA SER A 158 0.63 -12.86 15.20
C SER A 158 2.04 -13.45 15.14
N GLY A 159 3.05 -12.60 15.30
CA GLY A 159 4.43 -13.06 15.31
C GLY A 159 5.42 -11.98 14.92
N LYS A 160 6.62 -12.42 14.55
CA LYS A 160 7.75 -11.56 14.23
C LYS A 160 8.17 -11.77 12.79
N VAL A 161 8.39 -10.68 12.05
CA VAL A 161 8.91 -10.69 10.68
C VAL A 161 10.14 -9.80 10.62
N VAL A 162 11.24 -10.34 10.11
CA VAL A 162 12.51 -9.61 9.95
C VAL A 162 12.75 -9.34 8.49
N ILE A 163 12.94 -8.07 8.13
CA ILE A 163 12.99 -7.60 6.74
C ILE A 163 14.26 -6.79 6.52
N GLN A 164 15.09 -7.27 5.61
CA GLN A 164 16.26 -6.55 5.13
C GLN A 164 15.84 -5.58 4.03
N ARG A 165 16.06 -4.28 4.30
CA ARG A 165 15.86 -3.21 3.31
C ARG A 165 17.03 -3.19 2.34
N LEU A 166 16.74 -2.92 1.07
CA LEU A 166 17.76 -2.72 0.01
C LEU A 166 18.80 -3.86 -0.05
N PRO A 167 18.36 -5.13 -0.18
CA PRO A 167 19.26 -6.29 -0.14
C PRO A 167 20.29 -6.29 -1.27
N GLN A 168 20.06 -5.52 -2.33
CA GLN A 168 21.01 -5.33 -3.44
C GLN A 168 22.31 -4.64 -3.03
N TRP A 169 22.35 -3.95 -1.89
CA TRP A 169 23.54 -3.25 -1.39
C TRP A 169 24.32 -4.05 -0.36
N LYS A 170 23.81 -5.22 0.03
CA LYS A 170 24.53 -6.19 0.83
C LYS A 170 25.67 -6.73 -0.03
N LYS A 171 26.90 -6.44 0.36
CA LYS A 171 28.11 -7.02 -0.26
C LYS A 171 28.36 -8.40 0.30
#